data_AF-A0A517XQS5-F1
#
_entry.id   AF-A0A517XQS5-F1
#
_cell.length_a   1.000
_cell.length_b   1.000
_cell.length_c   1.000
_cell.angle_alpha   90.00
_cell.angle_beta   90.00
_cell.angle_gamma   90.00
#
_symmetry.space_group_name_H-M   'P 1'
#
loop_
_entity.id
_entity.type
_entity.pdbx_description
1 polymer ?
#
loop_
_entity_poly.entity_id
_entity_poly.type
_entity_poly.pdbx_seq_one_letter_code
_entity_poly.pdbx_strand_id
1 'polypeptide(L)'
;MGASEFRDSFATFVGPDRYRQFVRALNREGRWRGRLLFWQEELLARFAASAPYPNVGFERVEVWLRVCELHGAELAADPEAMSQRCRGAVTDFTRAGAERFPNTDCGPVVMGHRFDNFRRGLWYCPACRVAEADWLARHAEPRAAADRRPIGDS
;
A
#
# COMPACT_ATOMS: atom_id res chain seq x y z
N MET A 1 16.87 19.83 -8.16
CA MET A 1 17.17 18.59 -7.43
C MET A 1 16.19 17.51 -7.85
N GLY A 2 16.70 16.32 -8.18
CA GLY A 2 15.89 15.17 -8.58
C GLY A 2 15.44 14.31 -7.40
N ALA A 3 14.55 13.35 -7.65
CA ALA A 3 14.04 12.43 -6.63
C ALA A 3 15.13 11.54 -6.01
N SER A 4 16.16 11.15 -6.77
CA SER A 4 17.26 10.32 -6.24
C SER A 4 18.08 11.08 -5.20
N GLU A 5 18.53 12.29 -5.54
CA GLU A 5 19.35 13.13 -4.66
C GLU A 5 18.61 13.48 -3.34
N PHE A 6 17.30 13.71 -3.41
CA PHE A 6 16.47 13.87 -2.21
C PHE A 6 16.43 12.59 -1.38
N ARG A 7 16.21 11.42 -2.01
CA ARG A 7 16.17 10.12 -1.31
C ARG A 7 17.46 9.86 -0.56
N ASP A 8 18.60 10.05 -1.22
CA ASP A 8 19.93 9.77 -0.65
C ASP A 8 20.25 10.73 0.50
N SER A 9 20.00 12.02 0.32
CA SER A 9 20.21 13.03 1.35
C SER A 9 19.30 12.80 2.55
N PHE A 10 18.02 12.49 2.32
CA PHE A 10 17.06 12.24 3.38
C PHE A 10 17.37 10.95 4.14
N ALA A 11 17.71 9.86 3.44
CA ALA A 11 18.12 8.60 4.04
C ALA A 11 19.38 8.75 4.90
N THR A 12 20.35 9.54 4.43
CA THR A 12 21.56 9.87 5.18
C THR A 12 21.24 10.65 6.46
N PHE A 13 20.34 11.64 6.37
CA PHE A 13 19.96 12.46 7.52
C PHE A 13 19.23 11.67 8.62
N VAL A 14 18.23 10.86 8.26
CA VAL A 14 17.38 10.16 9.24
C VAL A 14 17.94 8.80 9.67
N GLY A 15 18.86 8.23 8.88
CA GLY A 15 19.35 6.87 9.04
C GLY A 15 18.45 5.80 8.41
N PRO A 16 18.99 4.62 8.08
CA PRO A 16 18.32 3.63 7.23
C PRO A 16 17.01 3.08 7.82
N ASP A 17 16.94 2.86 9.12
CA ASP A 17 15.74 2.27 9.75
C ASP A 17 14.58 3.26 9.83
N ARG A 18 14.88 4.51 10.19
CA ARG A 18 13.86 5.59 10.20
C ARG A 18 13.43 5.94 8.80
N TYR A 19 14.33 5.90 7.83
CA TYR A 19 13.98 6.07 6.41
C TYR A 19 12.97 5.00 5.97
N ARG A 20 13.25 3.72 6.26
CA ARG A 20 12.33 2.61 5.95
C ARG A 20 10.98 2.77 6.64
N GLN A 21 10.96 3.19 7.90
CA GLN A 21 9.72 3.47 8.62
C GLN A 21 8.92 4.62 7.97
N PHE A 22 9.60 5.69 7.55
CA PHE A 22 9.00 6.82 6.87
C PHE A 22 8.34 6.40 5.56
N VAL A 23 9.09 5.71 4.69
CA VAL A 23 8.59 5.22 3.41
C VAL A 23 7.41 4.26 3.61
N ARG A 24 7.49 3.34 4.58
CA ARG A 24 6.39 2.42 4.90
C ARG A 24 5.12 3.17 5.33
N ALA A 25 5.24 4.14 6.23
CA ALA A 25 4.11 4.92 6.72
C ALA A 25 3.49 5.79 5.61
N LEU A 26 4.34 6.38 4.76
CA LEU A 26 3.93 7.17 3.60
C LEU A 26 3.16 6.32 2.59
N ASN A 27 3.72 5.17 2.17
CA ASN A 27 3.13 4.27 1.18
C ASN A 27 1.84 3.60 1.67
N ARG A 28 1.66 3.51 2.99
CA ARG A 28 0.42 3.04 3.62
C ARG A 28 -0.45 4.24 3.96
N GLU A 29 -0.51 4.61 5.24
CA GLU A 29 -1.49 5.57 5.76
C GLU A 29 -1.40 6.96 5.14
N GLY A 30 -0.18 7.46 4.90
CA GLY A 30 0.02 8.83 4.44
C GLY A 30 -0.63 9.08 3.08
N ARG A 31 -0.43 8.14 2.16
CA ARG A 31 -1.05 8.14 0.83
C ARG A 31 -2.57 8.04 0.88
N TRP A 32 -3.11 7.15 1.72
CA TRP A 32 -4.56 7.00 1.87
C TRP A 32 -5.23 8.23 2.48
N ARG A 33 -4.52 8.93 3.36
CA ARG A 33 -5.01 10.15 4.03
C ARG A 33 -4.68 11.42 3.24
N GLY A 34 -3.83 11.34 2.23
CA GLY A 34 -3.36 12.50 1.46
C GLY A 34 -2.54 13.49 2.29
N ARG A 35 -1.89 13.03 3.37
CA ARG A 35 -1.08 13.87 4.27
C ARG A 35 -0.02 13.04 4.99
N LEU A 36 1.01 13.70 5.48
CA LEU A 36 2.00 13.08 6.38
C LEU A 36 1.40 12.85 7.77
N LEU A 37 1.95 11.89 8.51
CA LEU A 37 1.72 11.80 9.96
C LEU A 37 2.50 12.89 10.68
N PHE A 38 2.06 13.30 11.86
CA PHE A 38 2.71 14.35 12.65
C PHE A 38 4.23 14.15 12.79
N TRP A 39 4.68 12.95 13.19
CA TRP A 39 6.11 12.66 13.33
C TRP A 39 6.87 12.71 11.99
N GLN A 40 6.20 12.45 10.87
CA GLN A 40 6.81 12.58 9.53
C GLN A 40 6.94 14.05 9.15
N GLU A 41 5.96 14.89 9.47
CA GLU A 41 6.02 16.34 9.26
C GLU A 41 7.15 16.96 10.07
N GLU A 42 7.27 16.62 11.35
CA GLU A 42 8.37 17.08 12.20
C GLU A 42 9.74 16.66 11.66
N LEU A 43 9.87 15.40 11.23
CA LEU A 43 11.13 14.89 10.69
C LEU A 43 11.51 15.59 9.38
N LEU A 44 10.53 15.83 8.51
CA LEU A 44 10.73 16.54 7.25
C LEU A 44 11.06 18.01 7.48
N ALA A 45 10.42 18.67 8.44
CA ALA A 45 10.72 20.05 8.82
C ALA A 45 12.16 20.18 9.36
N ARG A 46 12.60 19.24 10.20
CA ARG A 46 13.99 19.18 10.69
C ARG A 46 14.99 18.97 9.56
N PHE A 47 14.69 18.07 8.62
CA PHE A 47 15.52 17.88 7.44
C PHE A 47 15.60 19.16 6.58
N ALA A 48 14.46 19.79 6.31
CA ALA A 48 14.38 21.03 5.54
C ALA A 48 15.08 22.22 6.22
N ALA A 49 15.19 22.24 7.55
CA ALA A 49 15.98 23.22 8.28
C ALA A 49 17.50 22.97 8.17
N SER A 50 17.91 21.71 8.00
CA SER A 50 19.33 21.31 7.95
C SER A 50 19.95 21.38 6.56
N ALA A 51 19.13 21.50 5.51
CA ALA A 51 19.60 21.45 4.13
C ALA A 51 18.75 22.38 3.26
N PRO A 52 19.24 22.83 2.08
CA PRO A 52 18.60 23.87 1.28
C PRO A 52 17.37 23.36 0.51
N TYR A 53 16.36 22.90 1.25
CA TYR A 53 15.12 22.32 0.74
C TYR A 53 13.91 23.18 1.11
N PRO A 54 13.72 24.34 0.49
CA PRO A 54 12.55 25.15 0.76
C PRO A 54 11.27 24.44 0.28
N ASN A 55 10.27 24.37 1.16
CA ASN A 55 8.88 24.03 0.86
C ASN A 55 8.65 22.65 0.23
N VAL A 56 9.22 21.59 0.83
CA VAL A 56 8.87 20.21 0.45
C VAL A 56 7.56 19.81 1.13
N GLY A 57 6.45 19.95 0.41
CA GLY A 57 5.12 19.52 0.86
C GLY A 57 4.83 18.04 0.58
N PHE A 58 3.70 17.55 1.10
CA PHE A 58 3.28 16.15 0.99
C PHE A 58 3.26 15.65 -0.46
N GLU A 59 2.68 16.42 -1.39
CA GLU A 59 2.53 16.03 -2.79
C GLU A 59 3.88 15.73 -3.45
N ARG A 60 4.90 16.51 -3.08
CA ARG A 60 6.26 16.33 -3.58
C ARG A 60 6.96 15.15 -2.93
N VAL A 61 6.81 14.99 -1.61
CA VAL A 61 7.36 13.84 -0.88
C VAL A 61 6.73 12.52 -1.35
N GLU A 62 5.41 12.48 -1.57
CA GLU A 62 4.69 11.30 -2.06
C GLU A 62 5.24 10.84 -3.41
N VAL A 63 5.62 11.77 -4.28
CA VAL A 63 6.22 11.45 -5.58
C VAL A 63 7.68 11.02 -5.42
N TRP A 64 8.50 11.77 -4.68
CA TRP A 64 9.93 11.49 -4.56
C TRP A 64 10.25 10.23 -3.76
N LEU A 65 9.42 9.91 -2.77
CA LEU A 65 9.56 8.72 -1.93
C LEU A 65 8.61 7.58 -2.35
N ARG A 66 8.16 7.60 -3.62
CA ARG A 66 7.43 6.51 -4.27
C ARG A 66 8.35 5.31 -4.54
N VAL A 67 8.86 4.72 -3.48
CA VAL A 67 9.84 3.63 -3.55
C VAL A 67 9.48 2.52 -2.60
N CYS A 68 9.93 1.31 -2.90
CA CYS A 68 9.81 0.17 -2.02
C CYS A 68 10.73 0.34 -0.82
N GLU A 69 10.21 0.17 0.40
CA GLU A 69 11.03 0.25 1.61
C GLU A 69 12.01 -0.92 1.74
N LEU A 70 11.81 -2.02 1.01
CA LEU A 70 12.67 -3.21 1.05
C LEU A 70 13.76 -3.17 -0.02
N HIS A 71 13.37 -2.84 -1.26
CA HIS A 71 14.24 -2.95 -2.42
C HIS A 71 14.77 -1.60 -2.92
N GLY A 72 14.25 -0.47 -2.42
CA GLY A 72 14.60 0.88 -2.89
C GLY A 72 14.13 1.22 -4.32
N ALA A 73 13.57 0.24 -5.04
CA ALA A 73 13.06 0.41 -6.39
C ALA A 73 11.80 1.28 -6.42
N GLU A 74 11.63 2.04 -7.50
CA GLU A 74 10.43 2.85 -7.72
C GLU A 74 9.17 1.97 -7.79
N LEU A 75 8.09 2.47 -7.21
CA LEU A 75 6.81 1.79 -7.24
C LEU A 75 6.04 2.18 -8.50
N ALA A 76 5.67 1.17 -9.29
CA ALA A 76 4.85 1.32 -10.48
C ALA A 76 3.38 1.05 -10.14
N ALA A 77 2.47 1.74 -10.83
CA ALA A 77 1.05 1.45 -10.73
C ALA A 77 0.75 0.07 -11.32
N ASP A 78 -0.06 -0.71 -10.61
CA ASP A 78 -0.46 -2.05 -11.01
C ASP A 78 -2.00 -2.16 -11.03
N PRO A 79 -2.62 -2.02 -12.20
CA PRO A 79 -4.07 -2.07 -12.32
C PRO A 79 -4.64 -3.47 -12.06
N GLU A 80 -3.88 -4.53 -12.34
CA GLU A 80 -4.34 -5.92 -12.20
C GLU A 80 -4.48 -6.32 -10.73
N ALA A 81 -3.57 -5.86 -9.88
CA ALA A 81 -3.60 -6.11 -8.45
C ALA A 81 -4.89 -5.65 -7.75
N MET A 82 -5.50 -4.57 -8.23
CA MET A 82 -6.73 -4.04 -7.66
C MET A 82 -7.89 -5.03 -7.86
N SER A 83 -7.92 -5.70 -9.01
CA SER A 83 -8.96 -6.67 -9.34
C SER A 83 -8.90 -7.93 -8.46
N GLN A 84 -7.72 -8.35 -8.01
CA GLN A 84 -7.54 -9.57 -7.22
C GLN A 84 -7.90 -9.36 -5.75
N ARG A 85 -7.48 -8.25 -5.13
CA ARG A 85 -7.79 -7.97 -3.70
C ARG A 85 -9.22 -7.54 -3.45
N CYS A 86 -9.85 -6.84 -4.39
CA CYS A 86 -11.25 -6.43 -4.25
C CYS A 86 -12.25 -7.59 -4.47
N ARG A 87 -11.85 -8.66 -5.16
CA ARG A 87 -12.73 -9.82 -5.43
C ARG A 87 -13.04 -10.70 -4.20
N GLY A 88 -12.39 -10.48 -3.05
CA GLY A 88 -12.60 -11.30 -1.84
C GLY A 88 -13.02 -10.54 -0.57
N ALA A 89 -13.21 -9.22 -0.63
CA ALA A 89 -13.27 -8.39 0.59
C ALA A 89 -14.67 -8.17 1.19
N VAL A 90 -15.74 -8.54 0.50
CA VAL A 90 -17.09 -8.59 1.12
C VAL A 90 -17.34 -10.00 1.59
N THR A 91 -16.80 -10.33 2.76
CA THR A 91 -17.09 -11.59 3.43
C THR A 91 -18.52 -11.59 3.97
N ASP A 92 -19.10 -12.77 4.19
CA ASP A 92 -20.40 -12.90 4.88
C ASP A 92 -20.35 -12.26 6.28
N PHE A 93 -19.18 -12.23 6.91
CA PHE A 93 -18.93 -11.53 8.16
C PHE A 93 -19.11 -10.01 8.01
N THR A 94 -18.60 -9.41 6.93
CA THR A 94 -18.77 -7.98 6.63
C THR A 94 -20.25 -7.63 6.43
N ARG A 95 -21.01 -8.51 5.75
CA ARG A 95 -22.45 -8.33 5.53
C ARG A 95 -23.25 -8.45 6.82
N ALA A 96 -23.01 -9.52 7.60
CA ALA A 96 -23.66 -9.74 8.88
C ALA A 96 -23.34 -8.65 9.92
N GLY A 97 -22.12 -8.09 9.88
CA GLY A 97 -21.72 -6.98 10.73
C GLY A 97 -22.53 -5.71 10.46
N ALA A 98 -22.70 -5.35 9.18
CA ALA A 98 -23.48 -4.18 8.78
C ALA A 98 -24.97 -4.31 9.15
N GLU A 99 -25.54 -5.51 9.04
CA GLU A 99 -26.94 -5.78 9.40
C GLU A 99 -27.18 -5.73 10.92
N ARG A 100 -26.25 -6.26 11.72
CA ARG A 100 -26.41 -6.38 13.18
C ARG A 100 -26.00 -5.14 13.96
N PHE A 101 -25.09 -4.33 13.41
CA PHE A 101 -24.51 -3.19 14.10
C PHE A 101 -24.55 -1.91 13.24
N PRO A 102 -25.75 -1.42 12.87
CA PRO A 102 -25.92 -0.32 11.91
C PRO A 102 -25.33 1.03 12.38
N ASN A 103 -25.11 1.20 13.68
CA ASN A 103 -24.60 2.43 14.29
C ASN A 103 -23.17 2.31 14.81
N THR A 104 -22.55 1.13 14.71
CA THR A 104 -21.14 0.98 15.06
C THR A 104 -20.32 1.44 13.86
N ASP A 105 -19.26 2.23 14.08
CA ASP A 105 -18.27 2.59 13.05
C ASP A 105 -17.44 1.39 12.56
N CYS A 106 -17.96 0.18 12.78
CA CYS A 106 -17.74 -1.02 11.98
C CYS A 106 -18.63 -1.00 10.73
N GLY A 107 -18.90 0.19 10.16
CA GLY A 107 -19.43 0.30 8.80
C GLY A 107 -18.61 -0.58 7.87
N PRO A 108 -19.19 -1.07 6.75
CA PRO A 108 -18.55 -2.06 5.88
C PRO A 108 -17.12 -1.59 5.66
N VAL A 109 -16.16 -2.33 6.21
CA VAL A 109 -14.78 -1.91 6.20
C VAL A 109 -14.44 -1.79 4.72
N VAL A 110 -14.30 -0.54 4.25
CA VAL A 110 -14.19 -0.12 2.86
C VAL A 110 -15.53 -0.05 2.09
N MET A 111 -15.86 1.09 1.45
CA MET A 111 -16.61 1.22 0.16
C MET A 111 -17.65 2.37 0.01
N GLY A 112 -17.35 3.58 0.51
CA GLY A 112 -18.09 4.80 0.12
C GLY A 112 -17.16 5.92 -0.35
N HIS A 113 -16.52 6.61 0.60
CA HIS A 113 -15.61 7.72 0.30
C HIS A 113 -14.15 7.30 0.04
N ARG A 114 -13.83 6.01 0.06
CA ARG A 114 -12.48 5.49 -0.19
C ARG A 114 -12.26 4.98 -1.61
N PHE A 115 -13.29 4.84 -2.44
CA PHE A 115 -13.12 4.34 -3.81
C PHE A 115 -12.30 5.28 -4.70
N ASP A 116 -12.40 6.59 -4.52
CA ASP A 116 -11.52 7.51 -5.24
C ASP A 116 -10.06 7.37 -4.78
N ASN A 117 -9.81 6.95 -3.54
CA ASN A 117 -8.46 6.61 -3.11
C ASN A 117 -8.00 5.23 -3.64
N PHE A 118 -8.90 4.30 -3.96
CA PHE A 118 -8.54 3.09 -4.73
C PHE A 118 -8.06 3.45 -6.14
N ARG A 119 -8.56 4.54 -6.73
CA ARG A 119 -8.03 5.07 -8.00
C ARG A 119 -6.60 5.56 -7.92
N ARG A 120 -6.05 5.85 -6.73
CA ARG A 120 -4.61 6.10 -6.62
C ARG A 120 -3.82 4.86 -7.09
N GLY A 121 -4.41 3.66 -7.10
CA GLY A 121 -3.85 2.44 -7.64
C GLY A 121 -2.98 1.71 -6.62
N LEU A 122 -3.06 0.38 -6.57
CA LEU A 122 -2.07 -0.40 -5.84
C LEU A 122 -0.74 -0.28 -6.58
N TRP A 123 0.33 0.01 -5.86
CA TRP A 123 1.64 0.16 -6.46
C TRP A 123 2.57 -0.92 -5.97
N TYR A 124 3.41 -1.42 -6.87
CA TYR A 124 4.33 -2.51 -6.58
C TYR A 124 5.71 -2.18 -7.10
N CYS A 125 6.68 -2.77 -6.43
CA CYS A 125 8.04 -2.83 -6.91
C CYS A 125 8.21 -4.09 -7.79
N PRO A 126 8.94 -4.03 -8.91
CA PRO A 126 9.11 -5.19 -9.79
C PRO A 126 9.66 -6.43 -9.06
N ALA A 127 10.65 -6.25 -8.18
CA ALA A 127 11.22 -7.33 -7.38
C ALA A 127 10.19 -7.99 -6.45
N CYS A 128 9.29 -7.18 -5.87
CA CYS A 128 8.21 -7.64 -5.02
C CYS A 128 7.22 -8.51 -5.80
N ARG A 129 6.93 -8.14 -7.05
CA ARG A 129 6.04 -8.91 -7.92
C ARG A 129 6.64 -10.26 -8.31
N VAL A 130 7.93 -10.29 -8.64
CA VAL A 130 8.63 -11.56 -8.91
C VAL A 130 8.58 -12.45 -7.67
N ALA A 131 8.92 -11.91 -6.49
CA ALA A 131 8.88 -12.68 -5.24
C ALA A 131 7.47 -13.20 -4.90
N GLU A 132 6.42 -12.41 -5.14
CA GLU A 132 5.03 -12.83 -4.97
C GLU A 132 4.65 -13.95 -5.93
N ALA A 133 4.99 -13.82 -7.22
CA ALA A 133 4.75 -14.85 -8.22
C ALA A 133 5.47 -16.17 -7.88
N ASP A 134 6.73 -16.10 -7.47
CA ASP A 134 7.52 -17.27 -7.03
C ASP A 134 6.93 -17.93 -5.79
N TRP A 135 6.41 -17.14 -4.85
CA TRP A 135 5.72 -17.68 -3.69
C TRP A 135 4.43 -18.38 -4.10
N LEU A 136 3.61 -17.77 -4.95
CA LEU A 136 2.36 -18.35 -5.46
C LEU A 136 2.62 -19.64 -6.26
N ALA A 137 3.65 -19.68 -7.10
CA ALA A 137 3.99 -20.89 -7.85
C ALA A 137 4.39 -22.06 -6.94
N ARG A 138 5.07 -21.78 -5.82
CA ARG A 138 5.48 -22.80 -4.83
C ARG A 138 4.34 -23.27 -3.94
N HIS A 139 3.32 -22.45 -3.73
CA HIS A 139 2.21 -22.72 -2.81
C HIS A 139 0.87 -22.87 -3.52
N ALA A 140 0.86 -22.91 -4.85
CA ALA A 140 -0.29 -23.35 -5.61
C ALA A 140 -0.49 -24.82 -5.24
N GLU A 141 -1.34 -25.07 -4.26
CA GLU A 141 -1.89 -26.40 -4.07
C GLU A 141 -2.39 -26.85 -5.45
N PRO A 142 -2.02 -28.05 -5.92
CA PRO A 142 -2.70 -28.59 -7.08
C PRO A 142 -4.18 -28.58 -6.70
N ARG A 143 -4.98 -27.70 -7.34
CA ARG A 143 -6.43 -27.68 -7.17
C ARG A 143 -6.88 -29.09 -7.52
N ALA A 144 -6.98 -29.93 -6.51
CA ALA A 144 -7.31 -31.31 -6.69
C ALA A 144 -8.63 -31.31 -7.45
N ALA A 145 -8.70 -32.10 -8.51
CA ALA A 145 -9.90 -32.37 -9.28
C ALA A 145 -10.95 -33.15 -8.43
N ALA A 146 -11.13 -32.75 -7.17
CA ALA A 146 -11.80 -33.51 -6.12
C ALA A 146 -13.31 -33.22 -6.01
N ASP A 147 -13.88 -32.36 -6.86
CA ASP A 147 -15.29 -32.00 -6.78
C ASP A 147 -16.08 -32.23 -8.09
N ARG A 148 -15.65 -33.18 -8.92
CA ARG A 148 -16.56 -33.83 -9.88
C ARG A 148 -17.01 -35.16 -9.32
N ARG A 149 -17.81 -35.14 -8.24
CA ARG A 149 -18.75 -36.24 -8.04
C ARG A 149 -19.74 -36.17 -9.20
N PRO A 150 -19.89 -37.20 -10.04
CA PRO A 150 -20.97 -37.23 -11.00
C PRO A 150 -22.27 -37.12 -10.21
N ILE A 151 -23.09 -36.12 -10.55
CA ILE A 151 -24.48 -36.07 -10.11
C ILE A 151 -25.10 -37.33 -10.69
N GLY A 152 -25.36 -38.32 -9.84
CA GLY A 152 -26.03 -39.54 -10.25
C GLY A 152 -27.43 -39.18 -10.72
N ASP A 153 -27.73 -39.49 -11.98
CA ASP A 153 -29.09 -39.49 -12.50
C ASP A 153 -29.89 -40.57 -11.74
N SER A 154 -30.98 -40.16 -11.10
CA SER A 154 -32.01 -41.04 -10.53
C SER A 154 -33.36 -40.61 -11.04
#